data_AF-A0A7V5N278-F1
#
_entry.id   AF-A0A7V5N278-F1
#
_cell.length_a   1.000
_cell.length_b   1.000
_cell.length_c   1.000
_cell.angle_alpha   90.00
_cell.angle_beta   90.00
_cell.angle_gamma   90.00
#
_symmetry.space_group_name_H-M   'P 1'
#
loop_
_entity.id
_entity.type
_entity.pdbx_description
1 polymer ?
#
loop_
_entity_poly.entity_id
_entity_poly.type
_entity_poly.pdbx_seq_one_letter_code
_entity_poly.pdbx_strand_id
1 'polypeptide(L)'
;MGWDIYGHAPGDALAPYEFMADHGANFPVILPSRDDVVFGQLYSGSPFLGGEGSLPPEHAGLNVGGGFFYMWHSHTEKELANNNIFPGGLITFLGVVPWDVPLEAE
;
A
#
# COMPACT_ATOMS: atom_id res chain seq x y z
N MET A 1 1.80 15.92 9.58
CA MET A 1 2.03 15.47 8.20
C MET A 1 1.23 16.36 7.26
N GLY A 2 1.82 16.76 6.12
CA GLY A 2 1.26 17.75 5.20
C GLY A 2 0.33 17.18 4.12
N TRP A 3 -0.20 15.96 4.27
CA TRP A 3 -1.12 15.24 3.37
C TRP A 3 -0.88 15.35 1.84
N ASP A 4 0.28 15.84 1.38
CA ASP A 4 0.57 16.21 -0.01
C ASP A 4 0.34 15.09 -1.03
N ILE A 5 0.57 13.85 -0.59
CA ILE A 5 0.34 12.64 -1.39
C ILE A 5 -1.10 12.53 -1.92
N TYR A 6 -2.07 13.10 -1.20
CA TYR A 6 -3.48 13.10 -1.58
C TYR A 6 -3.91 14.37 -2.34
N GLY A 7 -2.94 15.24 -2.67
CA GLY A 7 -3.14 16.48 -3.42
C GLY A 7 -2.97 17.73 -2.55
N HIS A 8 -2.01 18.57 -2.93
CA HIS A 8 -1.86 19.94 -2.42
C HIS A 8 -1.04 20.77 -3.43
N ALA A 9 -1.68 21.69 -4.15
CA ALA A 9 -1.01 22.63 -5.04
C ALA A 9 -0.62 23.93 -4.32
N PRO A 10 0.38 24.69 -4.83
CA PRO A 10 0.73 25.97 -4.26
C PRO A 10 -0.48 26.93 -4.21
N GLY A 11 -0.91 27.27 -2.99
CA GLY A 11 -2.05 28.18 -2.75
C GLY A 11 -3.37 27.48 -2.41
N ASP A 12 -3.41 26.15 -2.38
CA ASP A 12 -4.55 25.41 -1.87
C ASP A 12 -4.75 25.65 -0.36
N ALA A 13 -6.00 25.61 0.08
CA ALA A 13 -6.31 25.71 1.50
C ALA A 13 -5.88 24.44 2.24
N LEU A 14 -5.49 24.59 3.51
CA LEU A 14 -5.11 23.45 4.33
C LEU A 14 -6.31 22.51 4.59
N ALA A 15 -6.08 21.21 4.50
CA ALA A 15 -7.03 20.20 4.92
C ALA A 15 -7.17 20.19 6.46
N PRO A 16 -8.32 19.73 7.01
CA PRO A 16 -8.47 19.54 8.44
C PRO A 16 -7.35 18.64 9.01
N TYR A 17 -6.74 19.07 10.11
CA TYR A 17 -5.64 18.37 10.79
C TYR A 17 -4.33 18.25 9.98
N GLU A 18 -4.20 19.01 8.91
CA GLU A 18 -2.96 19.16 8.18
C GLU A 18 -1.97 20.06 8.92
N PHE A 19 -0.69 19.69 8.89
CA PHE A 19 0.37 20.51 9.45
C PHE A 19 1.18 21.17 8.34
N MET A 20 1.01 22.48 8.18
CA MET A 20 1.56 23.26 7.06
C MET A 20 3.09 23.14 6.91
N ALA A 21 3.83 23.00 8.01
CA ALA A 21 5.28 22.93 7.93
C ALA A 21 5.81 21.60 7.37
N ASP A 22 4.96 20.56 7.28
CA ASP A 22 5.34 19.26 6.72
C ASP A 22 5.11 19.17 5.20
N HIS A 23 4.60 20.22 4.55
CA HIS A 23 4.40 20.22 3.10
C HIS A 23 5.72 20.05 2.35
N GLY A 24 5.80 19.01 1.51
CA GLY A 24 7.01 18.68 0.75
C GLY A 24 8.22 18.29 1.62
N ALA A 25 8.01 18.04 2.92
CA ALA A 25 9.05 17.55 3.80
C ALA A 25 9.45 16.12 3.39
N ASN A 26 10.75 15.84 3.44
CA ASN A 26 11.23 14.48 3.22
C ASN A 26 10.73 13.56 4.34
N PHE A 27 10.46 12.31 4.01
CA PHE A 27 10.21 11.29 5.02
C PHE A 27 11.41 11.17 5.98
N PRO A 28 11.17 10.89 7.28
CA PRO A 28 12.24 10.74 8.27
C PRO A 28 12.98 9.40 8.16
N VAL A 29 13.04 8.82 6.96
CA VAL A 29 13.72 7.55 6.67
C VAL A 29 14.45 7.66 5.33
N ILE A 30 15.60 7.01 5.24
CA ILE A 30 16.31 6.83 3.97
C ILE A 30 15.56 5.75 3.20
N LEU A 31 14.90 6.13 2.11
CA LEU A 31 14.29 5.14 1.23
C LEU A 31 15.40 4.37 0.50
N PRO A 32 15.32 3.01 0.46
CA PRO A 32 16.26 2.22 -0.32
C PRO A 32 16.17 2.61 -1.80
N SER A 33 17.26 2.39 -2.54
CA SER A 33 17.20 2.62 -3.98
C SER A 33 16.20 1.65 -4.61
N ARG A 34 15.62 2.04 -5.75
CA ARG A 34 14.67 1.20 -6.49
C ARG A 34 15.26 -0.19 -6.80
N ASP A 35 16.56 -0.25 -7.03
CA ASP A 35 17.24 -1.49 -7.42
C ASP A 35 17.59 -2.37 -6.20
N ASP A 36 17.42 -1.85 -4.97
CA ASP A 36 17.61 -2.58 -3.70
C ASP A 36 16.32 -3.20 -3.15
N VAL A 37 15.17 -3.01 -3.81
CA VAL A 37 13.88 -3.55 -3.39
C VAL A 37 13.28 -4.46 -4.46
N VAL A 38 12.65 -5.55 -4.01
CA VAL A 38 11.85 -6.41 -4.88
C VAL A 38 10.39 -6.00 -4.74
N PHE A 39 9.77 -5.61 -5.85
CA PHE A 39 8.38 -5.19 -5.87
C PHE A 39 7.47 -6.43 -5.94
N GLY A 40 6.71 -6.68 -4.88
CA GLY A 40 5.65 -7.69 -4.90
C GLY A 40 4.41 -7.19 -5.63
N GLN A 41 3.57 -8.10 -6.11
CA GLN A 41 2.33 -7.76 -6.85
C GLN A 41 1.37 -6.85 -6.07
N LEU A 42 1.51 -6.81 -4.74
CA LEU A 42 0.65 -6.06 -3.82
C LEU A 42 1.22 -4.67 -3.47
N TYR A 43 2.33 -4.24 -4.06
CA TYR A 43 2.92 -2.93 -3.81
C TYR A 43 2.55 -1.94 -4.93
N SER A 44 2.03 -0.76 -4.55
CA SER A 44 1.55 0.28 -5.48
C SER A 44 2.59 1.36 -5.81
N GLY A 45 3.82 1.25 -5.29
CA GLY A 45 4.84 2.29 -5.47
C GLY A 45 4.89 3.33 -4.35
N SER A 46 3.94 3.32 -3.42
CA SER A 46 3.81 4.32 -2.35
C SER A 46 3.59 3.67 -0.98
N PRO A 47 4.06 4.28 0.13
CA PRO A 47 3.74 3.83 1.49
C PRO A 47 2.36 4.31 1.98
N PHE A 48 1.59 5.04 1.15
CA PHE A 48 0.30 5.61 1.53
C PHE A 48 -0.86 4.86 0.89
N LEU A 49 -1.94 4.68 1.65
CA LEU A 49 -3.17 4.03 1.17
C LEU A 49 -3.80 4.86 0.04
N GLY A 50 -3.96 4.29 -1.15
CA GLY A 50 -4.48 4.98 -2.34
C GLY A 50 -3.46 5.86 -3.06
N GLY A 51 -2.26 6.01 -2.50
CA GLY A 51 -1.14 6.59 -3.20
C GLY A 51 -0.56 5.59 -4.18
N GLU A 52 -0.30 6.04 -5.40
CA GLU A 52 0.51 5.30 -6.38
C GLU A 52 1.85 6.02 -6.54
N GLY A 53 2.91 5.24 -6.77
CA GLY A 53 4.26 5.78 -6.91
C GLY A 53 4.99 5.21 -8.12
N SER A 54 6.30 5.44 -8.17
CA SER A 54 7.11 4.93 -9.27
C SER A 54 7.21 3.41 -9.20
N LEU A 55 6.67 2.74 -10.22
CA LEU A 55 6.84 1.30 -10.44
C LEU A 55 7.92 1.06 -11.52
N PRO A 56 8.62 -0.09 -11.50
CA PRO A 56 9.55 -0.45 -12.57
C PRO A 56 8.89 -0.48 -13.95
N PRO A 57 9.67 -0.27 -15.03
CA PRO A 57 9.23 -0.60 -16.38
C PRO A 57 8.64 -2.02 -16.43
N GLU A 58 7.61 -2.22 -17.25
CA GLU A 58 6.86 -3.49 -17.38
C GLU A 58 6.00 -3.91 -16.18
N HIS A 59 5.94 -3.11 -15.11
CA HIS A 59 5.11 -3.38 -13.91
C HIS A 59 4.00 -2.34 -13.73
N ALA A 60 3.63 -1.64 -14.81
CA ALA A 60 2.51 -0.71 -14.81
C ALA A 60 1.21 -1.47 -14.53
N GLY A 61 0.63 -1.26 -13.34
CA GLY A 61 -0.62 -1.92 -12.92
C GLY A 61 -0.50 -2.86 -11.74
N LEU A 62 0.62 -2.89 -11.02
CA LEU A 62 0.63 -3.54 -9.70
C LEU A 62 -0.19 -2.71 -8.70
N ASN A 63 -1.08 -3.37 -7.96
CA ASN A 63 -1.92 -2.79 -6.91
C ASN A 63 -2.55 -1.44 -7.32
N VAL A 64 -3.28 -1.46 -8.45
CA VAL A 64 -4.06 -0.31 -8.93
C VAL A 64 -5.06 0.10 -7.85
N GLY A 65 -5.06 1.37 -7.48
CA GLY A 65 -5.86 1.89 -6.37
C GLY A 65 -5.16 1.83 -5.00
N GLY A 66 -3.88 1.42 -4.93
CA GLY A 66 -3.03 1.64 -3.75
C GLY A 66 -3.50 0.97 -2.46
N GLY A 67 -4.08 -0.23 -2.53
CA GLY A 67 -4.58 -0.94 -1.35
C GLY A 67 -3.47 -1.49 -0.45
N PHE A 68 -3.79 -1.78 0.82
CA PHE A 68 -2.93 -2.53 1.71
C PHE A 68 -3.43 -3.97 1.85
N PHE A 69 -2.50 -4.92 1.76
CA PHE A 69 -2.81 -6.34 1.88
C PHE A 69 -2.11 -6.91 3.10
N TYR A 70 -2.90 -7.45 4.01
CA TYR A 70 -2.43 -8.10 5.22
C TYR A 70 -2.72 -9.59 5.14
N MET A 71 -1.84 -10.41 5.70
CA MET A 71 -2.12 -11.84 5.84
C MET A 71 -3.27 -12.01 6.83
N TRP A 72 -4.34 -12.68 6.39
CA TRP A 72 -5.41 -13.11 7.26
C TRP A 72 -5.41 -14.62 7.32
N HIS A 73 -5.11 -15.19 8.49
CA HIS A 73 -4.84 -16.61 8.57
C HIS A 73 -5.16 -17.21 9.94
N SER A 74 -5.24 -18.54 10.00
CA SER A 74 -5.28 -19.26 11.26
C SER A 74 -3.92 -19.21 11.98
N HIS A 75 -3.93 -18.95 13.28
CA HIS A 75 -2.71 -18.97 14.10
C HIS A 75 -2.30 -20.38 14.54
N THR A 76 -3.03 -21.42 14.12
CA THR A 76 -2.63 -22.83 14.26
C THR A 76 -1.83 -23.24 13.03
N GLU A 77 -0.53 -23.48 13.19
CA GLU A 77 0.39 -23.74 12.06
C GLU A 77 -0.03 -24.92 11.16
N LYS A 78 -0.62 -25.98 11.74
CA LYS A 78 -1.13 -27.14 10.99
C LYS A 78 -2.23 -26.76 9.99
N GLU A 79 -2.94 -25.66 10.24
CA GLU A 79 -4.02 -25.17 9.38
C GLU A 79 -3.49 -24.27 8.25
N LEU A 80 -2.19 -23.94 8.24
CA LEU A 80 -1.52 -23.17 7.18
C LEU A 80 -0.81 -24.05 6.14
N ALA A 81 -1.05 -25.36 6.18
CA ALA A 81 -0.40 -26.32 5.29
C ALA A 81 -1.43 -27.27 4.66
N ASN A 82 -1.26 -27.52 3.36
CA ASN A 82 -2.03 -28.55 2.65
C ASN A 82 -1.13 -29.78 2.47
N ASN A 83 -1.53 -30.93 3.03
CA ASN A 83 -0.75 -32.17 2.96
C ASN A 83 0.73 -31.98 3.38
N ASN A 84 0.99 -31.25 4.46
CA ASN A 84 2.33 -30.89 4.97
C ASN A 84 3.17 -30.01 4.02
N ILE A 85 2.55 -29.26 3.11
CA ILE A 85 3.23 -28.27 2.27
C ILE A 85 2.69 -26.87 2.57
N PHE A 86 3.60 -25.94 2.89
CA PHE A 86 3.35 -24.52 3.11
C PHE A 86 3.78 -23.69 1.89
N PRO A 87 3.12 -22.57 1.54
CA PRO A 87 1.88 -22.05 2.14
C PRO A 87 0.60 -22.69 1.58
N GLY A 88 -0.41 -22.90 2.44
CA GLY A 88 -1.73 -23.44 2.06
C GLY A 88 -2.78 -23.35 3.18
N GLY A 89 -3.90 -24.05 3.02
CA GLY A 89 -4.93 -24.16 4.06
C GLY A 89 -5.72 -22.87 4.33
N LEU A 90 -5.90 -22.55 5.61
CA LEU A 90 -6.64 -21.39 6.12
C LEU A 90 -5.78 -20.13 6.11
N ILE A 91 -5.47 -19.67 4.89
CA ILE A 91 -4.69 -18.46 4.63
C ILE A 91 -5.34 -17.69 3.49
N THR A 92 -5.52 -16.39 3.68
CA THR A 92 -6.01 -15.46 2.67
C THR A 92 -5.41 -14.08 2.92
N PHE A 93 -5.81 -13.10 2.13
CA PHE A 93 -5.50 -11.70 2.35
C PHE A 93 -6.71 -10.95 2.90
N LEU A 94 -6.46 -10.05 3.85
CA LEU A 94 -7.34 -8.91 4.13
C LEU A 94 -6.85 -7.75 3.28
N GLY A 95 -7.64 -7.35 2.28
CA GLY A 95 -7.43 -6.15 1.50
C GLY A 95 -8.10 -4.94 2.17
N VAL A 96 -7.36 -3.86 2.33
CA VAL A 96 -7.86 -2.54 2.73
C VAL A 96 -7.65 -1.61 1.54
N VAL A 97 -8.72 -1.10 0.96
CA VAL A 97 -8.66 -0.17 -0.17
C VAL A 97 -9.11 1.23 0.25
N PRO A 98 -8.68 2.28 -0.47
CA PRO A 98 -9.26 3.61 -0.35
C PRO A 98 -10.78 3.61 -0.55
N TRP A 99 -11.44 4.61 0.02
CA TRP A 99 -12.90 4.73 0.02
C TRP A 99 -13.50 4.94 -1.38
N ASP A 100 -12.72 5.45 -2.33
CA ASP A 100 -13.11 5.75 -3.71
C ASP A 100 -12.88 4.58 -4.67
N VAL A 101 -12.23 3.51 -4.21
CA VAL A 101 -12.09 2.27 -4.98
C VAL A 101 -13.40 1.49 -4.91
N PRO A 102 -14.09 1.24 -6.05
CA PRO A 102 -15.31 0.46 -6.04
C PRO A 102 -15.00 -1.00 -5.69
N LEU A 103 -15.75 -1.53 -4.73
CA LEU A 103 -15.78 -2.95 -4.45
C LEU A 103 -16.95 -3.55 -5.23
N GLU A 104 -16.72 -4.68 -5.89
CA GLU A 104 -17.80 -5.47 -6.50
C GLU A 104 -18.84 -5.77 -5.39
N ALA A 105 -20.11 -5.43 -5.62
CA ALA A 105 -21.18 -5.83 -4.72
C ALA A 105 -21.40 -7.35 -4.88
N GLU A 106 -21.48 -8.08 -3.77
CA GLU A 106 -21.84 -9.51 -3.75
C GLU A 106 -23.18 -9.81 -4.43
#